data_AF-A0A6L9EFR5-F1
#
_entry.id   AF-A0A6L9EFR5-F1
#
_cell.length_a   1.000
_cell.length_b   1.000
_cell.length_c   1.000
_cell.angle_alpha   90.00
_cell.angle_beta   90.00
_cell.angle_gamma   90.00
#
_symmetry.space_group_name_H-M   'P 1'
#
loop_
_entity.id
_entity.type
_entity.pdbx_description
1 polymer ?
#
loop_
_entity_poly.entity_id
_entity_poly.type
_entity_poly.pdbx_seq_one_letter_code
_entity_poly.pdbx_strand_id
1 'polypeptide(L)'
;MNKILGFLAIILICSCGMQQQKNTDWTMIYKCDKEGNALTGSKQALVEAIRKGASVKIGWGFKGKKHRIEHLSEPIWIAILDEKEVIAHLDPQVLSSTDWEELTASYKDSTQLVYEWRVVITTKGEFDAIWYDREKHKLSRRFPQNHPISWFIKDMDENAEALPLFSE
;
A
#
# COMPACT_ATOMS: atom_id res chain seq x y z
N MET A 1 -37.79 45.57 20.24
CA MET A 1 -36.41 45.04 20.41
C MET A 1 -36.33 43.57 20.84
N ASN A 2 -37.44 42.85 21.11
CA ASN A 2 -37.37 41.48 21.67
C ASN A 2 -37.66 40.34 20.67
N LYS A 3 -37.81 40.62 19.37
CA LYS A 3 -38.09 39.58 18.35
C LYS A 3 -36.86 39.16 17.52
N ILE A 4 -35.75 39.90 17.63
CA ILE A 4 -34.50 39.60 16.90
C ILE A 4 -33.62 38.63 17.72
N LEU A 5 -33.76 38.61 19.05
CA LEU A 5 -32.96 37.75 19.94
C LEU A 5 -33.30 36.26 19.83
N GLY A 6 -34.51 35.90 19.37
CA GLY A 6 -34.92 34.51 19.21
C GLY A 6 -34.33 33.83 17.96
N PHE A 7 -33.91 34.60 16.96
CA PHE A 7 -33.39 34.05 15.70
C PHE A 7 -31.91 33.66 15.78
N LEU A 8 -31.12 34.33 16.63
CA LEU A 8 -29.71 33.99 16.84
C LEU A 8 -29.51 32.70 17.66
N ALA A 9 -30.45 32.36 18.55
CA ALA A 9 -30.35 31.16 19.39
C ALA A 9 -30.60 29.86 18.60
N ILE A 10 -31.30 29.91 17.46
CA ILE A 10 -31.60 28.73 16.63
C ILE A 10 -30.41 28.36 15.72
N ILE A 11 -29.56 29.33 15.36
CA ILE A 11 -28.38 29.08 14.51
C ILE A 11 -27.25 28.40 15.30
N LEU A 12 -27.18 28.57 16.62
CA LEU A 12 -26.13 27.96 17.46
C LEU A 12 -26.29 26.45 17.70
N ILE A 13 -27.45 25.85 17.43
CA ILE A 13 -27.72 24.43 17.73
C ILE A 13 -27.49 23.53 16.50
N CYS A 14 -27.27 24.11 15.31
CA CYS A 14 -26.95 23.34 14.10
C CYS A 14 -25.45 23.08 13.90
N SER A 15 -24.56 23.54 14.80
CA SER A 15 -23.20 22.97 14.90
C SER A 15 -23.21 21.66 15.70
N CYS A 16 -24.09 20.74 15.31
CA CYS A 16 -23.84 19.34 15.58
C CYS A 16 -22.54 19.00 14.86
N GLY A 17 -21.51 18.66 15.63
CA GLY A 17 -20.19 18.37 15.12
C GLY A 17 -20.26 17.46 13.93
N MET A 18 -19.62 17.85 12.82
CA MET A 18 -19.21 16.91 11.80
C MET A 18 -18.34 15.88 12.52
N GLN A 19 -18.95 14.77 12.90
CA GLN A 19 -18.26 13.66 13.51
C GLN A 19 -17.38 13.10 12.41
N GLN A 20 -16.11 13.46 12.49
CA GLN A 20 -15.14 13.28 11.44
C GLN A 20 -14.90 11.79 11.27
N GLN A 21 -15.41 11.26 10.17
CA GLN A 21 -15.33 9.85 9.87
C GLN A 21 -13.90 9.56 9.43
N LYS A 22 -13.06 9.15 10.38
CA LYS A 22 -11.79 8.48 10.08
C LYS A 22 -12.13 7.34 9.10
N ASN A 23 -11.52 7.34 7.92
CA ASN A 23 -11.76 6.27 6.97
C ASN A 23 -11.12 4.99 7.51
N THR A 24 -11.90 4.17 8.20
CA THR A 24 -11.46 2.91 8.80
C THR A 24 -11.35 1.79 7.76
N ASP A 25 -11.92 2.01 6.57
CA ASP A 25 -11.97 1.00 5.53
C ASP A 25 -10.80 1.16 4.55
N TRP A 26 -10.30 0.01 4.08
CA TRP A 26 -9.27 0.00 3.06
C TRP A 26 -9.79 0.57 1.74
N THR A 27 -9.20 1.68 1.31
CA THR A 27 -9.58 2.36 0.06
C THR A 27 -8.38 2.39 -0.88
N MET A 28 -8.58 2.01 -2.15
CA MET A 28 -7.55 2.14 -3.18
C MET A 28 -7.37 3.62 -3.55
N ILE A 29 -6.24 4.20 -3.16
CA ILE A 29 -5.94 5.62 -3.41
C ILE A 29 -5.13 5.83 -4.68
N TYR A 30 -4.40 4.81 -5.11
CA TYR A 30 -3.58 4.87 -6.32
C TYR A 30 -3.42 3.49 -6.95
N LYS A 31 -3.44 3.45 -8.28
CA LYS A 31 -3.08 2.26 -9.06
C LYS A 31 -2.28 2.67 -10.28
N CYS A 32 -1.21 1.94 -10.56
CA CYS A 32 -0.41 2.10 -11.78
C CYS A 32 -0.46 0.85 -12.66
N ASP A 33 -0.12 1.03 -13.94
CA ASP A 33 0.23 -0.06 -14.84
C ASP A 33 1.71 -0.49 -14.66
N LYS A 34 2.22 -1.31 -15.58
CA LYS A 34 3.60 -1.83 -15.54
C LYS A 34 4.64 -0.78 -15.93
N GLU A 35 4.21 0.29 -16.58
CA GLU A 35 5.07 1.38 -17.03
C GLU A 35 5.04 2.55 -16.02
N GLY A 36 4.26 2.41 -14.95
CA GLY A 36 4.11 3.40 -13.89
C GLY A 36 3.09 4.50 -14.20
N ASN A 37 2.31 4.35 -15.28
CA ASN A 37 1.24 5.29 -15.59
C ASN A 37 0.07 5.07 -14.64
N ALA A 38 -0.56 6.15 -14.20
CA ALA A 38 -1.72 6.09 -13.33
C ALA A 38 -2.92 5.48 -14.07
N LEU A 39 -3.48 4.42 -13.51
CA LEU A 39 -4.77 3.84 -13.92
C LEU A 39 -5.92 4.36 -13.06
N THR A 40 -5.64 4.72 -11.80
CA THR A 40 -6.63 5.26 -10.85
C THR A 40 -5.91 6.10 -9.80
N GLY A 41 -6.54 7.19 -9.36
CA GLY A 41 -6.01 8.07 -8.32
C GLY A 41 -4.71 8.77 -8.73
N SER A 42 -3.90 9.18 -7.76
CA SER A 42 -2.62 9.86 -8.01
C SER A 42 -1.54 9.50 -7.00
N LYS A 43 -0.26 9.59 -7.42
CA LYS A 43 0.89 9.42 -6.52
C LYS A 43 0.88 10.49 -5.42
N GLN A 44 0.47 11.70 -5.75
CA GLN A 44 0.36 12.81 -4.80
C GLN A 44 -0.63 12.51 -3.68
N ALA A 45 -1.81 11.96 -3.99
CA ALA A 45 -2.79 11.57 -2.97
C ALA A 45 -2.26 10.46 -2.05
N LEU A 46 -1.48 9.52 -2.60
CA LEU A 46 -0.80 8.50 -1.80
C LEU A 46 0.27 9.10 -0.88
N VAL A 47 1.10 10.01 -1.41
CA VAL A 47 2.14 10.73 -0.64
C VAL A 47 1.50 11.52 0.51
N GLU A 48 0.40 12.22 0.24
CA GLU A 48 -0.33 12.97 1.25
C GLU A 48 -0.92 12.05 2.32
N ALA A 49 -1.54 10.93 1.92
CA ALA A 49 -2.08 9.97 2.86
C ALA A 49 -1.02 9.37 3.78
N ILE A 50 0.16 9.03 3.24
CA ILE A 50 1.29 8.55 4.03
C ILE A 50 1.73 9.60 5.05
N ARG A 51 1.86 10.88 4.65
CA ARG A 51 2.23 11.98 5.55
C ARG A 51 1.19 12.24 6.63
N LYS A 52 -0.08 12.01 6.32
CA LYS A 52 -1.21 12.04 7.27
C LYS A 52 -1.32 10.78 8.15
N GLY A 53 -0.30 9.92 8.15
CA GLY A 53 -0.22 8.75 9.03
C GLY A 53 -1.08 7.57 8.62
N ALA A 54 -1.53 7.51 7.37
CA ALA A 54 -2.32 6.37 6.88
C ALA A 54 -1.51 5.06 6.91
N SER A 55 -2.17 3.97 7.30
CA SER A 55 -1.61 2.63 7.05
C SER A 55 -1.69 2.31 5.57
N VAL A 56 -0.69 1.62 5.02
CA VAL A 56 -0.60 1.30 3.60
C VAL A 56 -0.67 -0.22 3.38
N LYS A 57 -1.34 -0.63 2.32
CA LYS A 57 -1.35 -2.00 1.81
C LYS A 57 -1.13 -1.98 0.31
N ILE A 58 -0.36 -2.94 -0.19
CA ILE A 58 0.05 -3.03 -1.58
C ILE A 58 -0.53 -4.30 -2.18
N GLY A 59 -1.16 -4.17 -3.33
CA GLY A 59 -1.71 -5.27 -4.12
C GLY A 59 -1.01 -5.39 -5.46
N TRP A 60 -0.65 -6.62 -5.83
CA TRP A 60 -0.12 -6.96 -7.15
C TRP A 60 -0.58 -8.37 -7.53
N GLY A 61 -0.29 -8.82 -8.75
CA GLY A 61 -0.70 -10.15 -9.14
C GLY A 61 -0.38 -10.48 -10.57
N PHE A 62 -0.73 -11.70 -10.94
CA PHE A 62 -0.56 -12.21 -12.30
C PHE A 62 -1.85 -12.84 -12.77
N LYS A 63 -2.19 -12.60 -14.04
CA LYS A 63 -3.29 -13.26 -14.74
C LYS A 63 -2.74 -13.96 -15.98
N GLY A 64 -2.63 -15.27 -15.90
CA GLY A 64 -2.31 -16.14 -17.04
C GLY A 64 -3.56 -16.57 -17.80
N LYS A 65 -3.38 -17.51 -18.75
CA LYS A 65 -4.51 -18.08 -19.52
C LYS A 65 -5.40 -18.97 -18.65
N LYS A 66 -4.80 -19.77 -17.77
CA LYS A 66 -5.49 -20.78 -16.93
C LYS A 66 -5.62 -20.35 -15.46
N HIS A 67 -4.63 -19.63 -14.93
CA HIS A 67 -4.55 -19.29 -13.51
C HIS A 67 -4.41 -17.79 -13.30
N ARG A 68 -4.91 -17.32 -12.15
CA ARG A 68 -4.73 -15.96 -11.64
C ARG A 68 -4.32 -16.02 -10.19
N ILE A 69 -3.49 -15.09 -9.77
CA ILE A 69 -3.13 -14.87 -8.37
C ILE A 69 -3.10 -13.38 -8.07
N GLU A 70 -3.55 -13.07 -6.86
CA GLU A 70 -3.56 -11.74 -6.29
C GLU A 70 -2.81 -11.83 -4.96
N HIS A 71 -1.86 -10.93 -4.78
CA HIS A 71 -1.06 -10.80 -3.59
C HIS A 71 -1.41 -9.48 -2.93
N LEU A 72 -1.50 -9.49 -1.61
CA LEU A 72 -1.74 -8.31 -0.78
C LEU A 72 -0.76 -8.38 0.38
N SER A 73 -0.07 -7.27 0.65
CA SER A 73 0.84 -7.19 1.79
C SER A 73 0.92 -5.78 2.34
N GLU A 74 1.18 -5.67 3.64
CA GLU A 74 1.50 -4.41 4.30
C GLU A 74 3.02 -4.26 4.31
N PRO A 75 3.57 -3.12 3.88
CA PRO A 75 5.01 -2.91 3.86
C PRO A 75 5.55 -2.72 5.28
N ILE A 76 6.74 -3.25 5.54
CA ILE A 76 7.46 -3.05 6.80
C ILE A 76 8.23 -1.73 6.82
N TRP A 77 8.43 -1.14 5.63
CA TRP A 77 9.14 0.12 5.47
C TRP A 77 8.67 0.84 4.20
N ILE A 78 8.54 2.17 4.30
CA ILE A 78 8.14 3.05 3.21
C ILE A 78 9.08 4.26 3.17
N ALA A 79 9.37 4.75 1.97
CA ALA A 79 9.97 6.06 1.76
C ALA A 79 9.23 6.84 0.66
N ILE A 80 9.21 8.16 0.79
CA ILE A 80 8.79 9.10 -0.24
C ILE A 80 10.07 9.71 -0.85
N LEU A 81 10.27 9.55 -2.14
CA LEU A 81 11.41 10.08 -2.90
C LEU A 81 10.99 11.35 -3.64
N ASP A 82 11.69 12.46 -3.37
CA ASP A 82 11.52 13.76 -4.04
C ASP A 82 10.05 14.17 -4.21
N GLU A 83 9.22 13.83 -3.23
CA GLU A 83 7.77 14.07 -3.19
C GLU A 83 6.96 13.43 -4.34
N LYS A 84 7.60 12.60 -5.18
CA LYS A 84 7.03 12.10 -6.44
C LYS A 84 6.76 10.62 -6.44
N GLU A 85 7.63 9.85 -5.79
CA GLU A 85 7.57 8.40 -5.83
C GLU A 85 7.54 7.82 -4.42
N VAL A 86 6.83 6.71 -4.26
CA VAL A 86 6.82 5.94 -3.02
C VAL A 86 7.55 4.63 -3.28
N ILE A 87 8.49 4.31 -2.39
CA ILE A 87 9.14 3.00 -2.31
C ILE A 87 8.60 2.27 -1.10
N ALA A 88 8.38 0.97 -1.26
CA ALA A 88 7.99 0.08 -0.18
C ALA A 88 8.83 -1.20 -0.17
N HIS A 89 9.18 -1.65 1.03
CA HIS A 89 9.78 -2.95 1.27
C HIS A 89 8.76 -3.83 1.99
N LEU A 90 8.62 -5.06 1.52
CA LEU A 90 7.77 -6.06 2.18
C LEU A 90 8.59 -6.94 3.13
N ASP A 91 7.92 -7.52 4.11
CA ASP A 91 8.51 -8.52 4.99
C ASP A 91 9.00 -9.73 4.18
N PRO A 92 10.23 -10.24 4.40
CA PRO A 92 10.71 -11.46 3.73
C PRO A 92 9.75 -12.63 3.90
N GLN A 93 9.42 -13.29 2.80
CA GLN A 93 8.51 -14.44 2.80
C GLN A 93 9.30 -15.72 2.60
N VAL A 94 9.11 -16.71 3.48
CA VAL A 94 9.64 -18.06 3.23
C VAL A 94 8.89 -18.69 2.05
N LEU A 95 9.63 -19.32 1.15
CA LEU A 95 9.03 -19.92 -0.04
C LEU A 95 8.12 -21.10 0.32
N SER A 96 6.92 -21.08 -0.25
CA SER A 96 5.96 -22.17 -0.27
C SER A 96 5.72 -22.64 -1.70
N SER A 97 5.27 -23.88 -1.87
CA SER A 97 4.78 -24.38 -3.15
C SER A 97 3.27 -24.17 -3.26
N THR A 98 2.79 -23.91 -4.48
CA THR A 98 1.36 -23.80 -4.80
C THR A 98 0.96 -24.93 -5.74
N ASP A 99 -0.05 -25.69 -5.34
CA ASP A 99 -0.76 -26.63 -6.21
C ASP A 99 -1.90 -25.88 -6.90
N TRP A 100 -1.83 -25.74 -8.22
CA TRP A 100 -2.81 -24.99 -9.00
C TRP A 100 -4.03 -25.80 -9.44
N GLU A 101 -4.01 -27.13 -9.26
CA GLU A 101 -5.15 -28.01 -9.55
C GLU A 101 -6.05 -28.09 -8.31
N GLU A 102 -5.45 -28.31 -7.15
CA GLU A 102 -6.16 -28.38 -5.86
C GLU A 102 -6.32 -27.01 -5.18
N LEU A 103 -5.67 -25.97 -5.70
CA LEU A 103 -5.66 -24.60 -5.14
C LEU A 103 -5.17 -24.56 -3.68
N THR A 104 -4.13 -25.33 -3.37
CA THR A 104 -3.52 -25.37 -2.04
C THR A 104 -2.11 -24.80 -2.05
N ALA A 105 -1.63 -24.32 -0.90
CA ALA A 105 -0.25 -23.91 -0.69
C ALA A 105 0.33 -24.67 0.51
N SER A 106 1.59 -25.09 0.42
CA SER A 106 2.23 -25.83 1.50
C SER A 106 3.75 -25.67 1.53
N TYR A 107 4.33 -25.98 2.68
CA TYR A 107 5.78 -26.11 2.90
C TYR A 107 6.26 -27.57 2.80
N LYS A 108 5.56 -28.41 2.01
CA LYS A 108 5.87 -29.84 1.90
C LYS A 108 7.31 -30.09 1.44
N ASP A 109 7.83 -29.23 0.57
CA ASP A 109 9.25 -29.22 0.21
C ASP A 109 10.04 -28.39 1.23
N SER A 110 10.50 -29.06 2.28
CA SER A 110 11.30 -28.43 3.35
C SER A 110 12.62 -27.81 2.86
N THR A 111 13.13 -28.21 1.69
CA THR A 111 14.37 -27.65 1.13
C THR A 111 14.20 -26.18 0.70
N GLN A 112 12.97 -25.72 0.52
CA GLN A 112 12.67 -24.32 0.18
C GLN A 112 12.69 -23.39 1.39
N LEU A 113 12.60 -23.93 2.61
CA LEU A 113 12.51 -23.14 3.85
C LEU A 113 13.79 -22.34 4.14
N VAL A 114 14.92 -22.70 3.53
CA VAL A 114 16.18 -21.95 3.67
C VAL A 114 16.18 -20.66 2.85
N TYR A 115 15.26 -20.53 1.88
CA TYR A 115 15.18 -19.38 1.00
C TYR A 115 14.06 -18.42 1.42
N GLU A 116 14.36 -17.14 1.28
CA GLU A 116 13.39 -16.07 1.40
C GLU A 116 13.22 -15.36 0.07
N TRP A 117 11.96 -15.06 -0.23
CA TRP A 117 11.57 -14.11 -1.24
C TRP A 117 11.50 -12.71 -0.62
N ARG A 118 12.23 -11.74 -1.18
CA ARG A 118 12.23 -10.35 -0.73
C ARG A 118 11.98 -9.44 -1.92
N VAL A 119 11.33 -8.29 -1.70
CA VAL A 119 10.99 -7.38 -2.79
C VAL A 119 11.04 -5.93 -2.39
N VAL A 120 11.42 -5.10 -3.35
CA VAL A 120 11.22 -3.65 -3.33
C VAL A 120 10.21 -3.29 -4.41
N ILE A 121 9.21 -2.49 -4.05
CA ILE A 121 8.11 -2.07 -4.94
C ILE A 121 8.07 -0.55 -5.01
N THR A 122 7.82 0.01 -6.19
CA THR A 122 7.70 1.46 -6.37
C THR A 122 6.38 1.86 -7.05
N THR A 123 6.01 3.13 -6.91
CA THR A 123 4.89 3.73 -7.65
C THR A 123 5.13 3.86 -9.17
N LYS A 124 6.28 3.40 -9.67
CA LYS A 124 6.55 3.26 -11.12
C LYS A 124 6.17 1.87 -11.66
N GLY A 125 5.54 1.03 -10.84
CA GLY A 125 5.22 -0.35 -11.22
C GLY A 125 6.41 -1.30 -11.14
N GLU A 126 7.57 -0.82 -10.69
CA GLU A 126 8.78 -1.62 -10.52
C GLU A 126 8.61 -2.59 -9.33
N PHE A 127 9.12 -3.80 -9.53
CA PHE A 127 9.03 -4.90 -8.60
C PHE A 127 10.33 -5.71 -8.68
N ASP A 128 11.31 -5.33 -7.85
CA ASP A 128 12.62 -5.99 -7.84
C ASP A 128 12.65 -7.08 -6.79
N ALA A 129 12.40 -8.31 -7.25
CA ALA A 129 12.34 -9.49 -6.41
C ALA A 129 13.69 -10.20 -6.33
N ILE A 130 14.06 -10.67 -5.14
CA ILE A 130 15.21 -11.52 -4.91
C ILE A 130 14.85 -12.79 -4.14
N TRP A 131 15.64 -13.83 -4.39
CA TRP A 131 15.70 -15.02 -3.57
C TRP A 131 17.00 -14.98 -2.78
N TYR A 132 16.88 -15.02 -1.47
CA TYR A 132 18.00 -14.96 -0.55
C TYR A 132 18.13 -16.31 0.17
N ASP A 133 19.30 -16.94 0.07
CA ASP A 133 19.66 -18.13 0.84
C ASP A 133 20.10 -17.67 2.23
N ARG A 134 19.30 -17.99 3.24
CA ARG A 134 19.55 -17.58 4.62
C ARG A 134 20.73 -18.30 5.25
N GLU A 135 20.94 -19.57 4.92
CA GLU A 135 22.01 -20.37 5.51
C GLU A 135 23.37 -19.94 4.98
N LYS A 136 23.45 -19.66 3.67
CA LYS A 136 24.70 -19.23 3.02
C LYS A 136 24.90 -17.71 3.04
N HIS A 137 23.94 -16.97 3.57
CA HIS A 137 23.89 -15.50 3.54
C HIS A 137 24.12 -14.90 2.14
N LYS A 138 23.55 -15.52 1.10
CA LYS A 138 23.85 -15.18 -0.29
C LYS A 138 22.60 -14.95 -1.11
N LEU A 139 22.67 -13.96 -2.01
CA LEU A 139 21.71 -13.80 -3.10
C LEU A 139 21.79 -15.01 -4.04
N SER A 140 20.73 -15.82 -4.09
CA SER A 140 20.65 -16.97 -5.00
C SER A 140 20.11 -16.56 -6.37
N ARG A 141 19.18 -15.60 -6.42
CA ARG A 141 18.60 -15.08 -7.66
C ARG A 141 18.09 -13.65 -7.49
N ARG A 142 18.21 -12.83 -8.52
CA ARG A 142 17.48 -11.56 -8.70
C ARG A 142 16.57 -11.66 -9.91
N PHE A 143 15.37 -11.12 -9.82
CA PHE A 143 14.36 -11.21 -10.88
C PHE A 143 13.51 -9.93 -10.93
N PRO A 144 14.08 -8.85 -11.51
CA PRO A 144 13.37 -7.58 -11.63
C PRO A 144 12.25 -7.71 -12.66
N GLN A 145 11.08 -7.19 -12.31
CA GLN A 145 9.87 -7.22 -13.11
C GLN A 145 9.11 -5.92 -12.92
N ASN A 146 8.13 -5.69 -13.78
CA ASN A 146 7.12 -4.68 -13.57
C ASN A 146 5.72 -5.31 -13.50
N HIS A 147 4.90 -4.78 -12.59
CA HIS A 147 3.51 -5.22 -12.36
C HIS A 147 2.58 -4.01 -12.30
N PRO A 148 1.30 -4.17 -12.65
CA PRO A 148 0.29 -3.22 -12.18
C PRO A 148 0.23 -3.30 -10.65
N ILE A 149 0.47 -2.18 -9.98
CA ILE A 149 0.49 -2.11 -8.51
C ILE A 149 -0.69 -1.28 -8.04
N SER A 150 -1.42 -1.78 -7.04
CA SER A 150 -2.51 -1.06 -6.37
C SER A 150 -2.07 -0.71 -4.95
N TRP A 151 -2.28 0.54 -4.56
CA TRP A 151 -1.95 1.09 -3.25
C TRP A 151 -3.24 1.43 -2.53
N PHE A 152 -3.42 0.83 -1.36
CA PHE A 152 -4.56 1.01 -0.50
C PHE A 152 -4.12 1.73 0.77
N ILE A 153 -5.01 2.55 1.30
CA ILE A 153 -4.83 3.23 2.58
C ILE A 153 -5.98 2.91 3.52
N LYS A 154 -5.73 3.04 4.82
CA LYS A 154 -6.75 3.14 5.88
C LYS A 154 -6.24 4.08 6.96
N ASP A 155 -7.13 4.49 7.85
CA ASP A 155 -6.80 5.19 9.09
C ASP A 155 -6.10 6.55 8.90
N MET A 156 -6.25 7.18 7.73
CA MET A 156 -5.72 8.52 7.45
C MET A 156 -6.35 9.56 8.38
N ASP A 157 -5.53 10.45 8.94
CA ASP A 157 -6.02 11.63 9.67
C ASP A 157 -6.38 12.75 8.68
N GLU A 158 -7.67 12.98 8.48
CA GLU A 158 -8.17 14.00 7.56
C GLU A 158 -7.80 15.43 7.99
N ASN A 159 -7.53 15.67 9.29
CA ASN A 159 -7.12 16.98 9.80
C ASN A 159 -5.61 17.23 9.70
N ALA A 160 -4.81 16.17 9.59
CA ALA A 160 -3.37 16.32 9.55
C ALA A 160 -2.96 17.05 8.26
N GLU A 161 -2.00 17.96 8.37
CA GLU A 161 -1.37 18.58 7.21
C GLU A 161 -0.37 17.61 6.60
N ALA A 162 -0.41 17.47 5.27
CA ALA A 162 0.48 16.57 4.53
C ALA A 162 1.84 17.23 4.24
N LEU A 163 2.54 17.66 5.29
CA LEU A 163 3.81 18.37 5.16
C LEU A 163 4.98 17.42 4.87
N PRO A 164 5.99 17.85 4.08
CA PRO A 164 7.24 17.12 3.95
C PRO A 164 7.95 17.05 5.30
N LEU A 165 8.79 16.02 5.50
CA LEU A 165 9.57 15.87 6.74
C LEU A 165 10.61 16.97 6.93
N PHE A 166 11.02 17.61 5.84
CA PHE A 166 12.01 18.69 5.84
C PHE A 166 11.42 19.88 5.07
N SER A 167 11.52 21.07 5.66
CA SER A 167 11.29 22.35 4.98
C SER A 167 12.65 23.04 4.85
N GLU A 168 13.09 23.34 3.63
CA GLU A 168 14.22 24.24 3.39
C GLU A 168 13.83 25.71 3.60
#